data_AF-A0A0N7KI60-F1
#
_entry.id   AF-A0A0N7KI60-F1
#
_cell.length_a   1.000
_cell.length_b   1.000
_cell.length_c   1.000
_cell.angle_alpha   90.00
_cell.angle_beta   90.00
_cell.angle_gamma   90.00
#
_symmetry.space_group_name_H-M   'P 1'
#
loop_
_entity.id
_entity.type
_entity.pdbx_description
1 polymer ?
#
loop_
_entity_poly.entity_id
_entity_poly.type
_entity_poly.pdbx_seq_one_letter_code
_entity_poly.pdbx_strand_id
1 'polypeptide(L)'
;IVPTEYRYLSKQVLPTNQFSVTEYFVPKRATDRSAWPAVYFLYDLSPITVTIKEERRNFLHFLTRLCAVLGGTFAMTGMLDRWMYRLIESVTKSKTRSVLR
;
A
#
# COMPACT_ATOMS: atom_id res chain seq x y z
N ILE A 1 -17.38 -13.54 -15.76
CA ILE A 1 -17.72 -13.41 -14.33
C ILE A 1 -16.67 -14.15 -13.52
N VAL A 2 -16.11 -13.53 -12.50
CA VAL A 2 -15.05 -14.09 -11.65
C VAL A 2 -15.58 -14.20 -10.22
N PRO A 3 -15.72 -15.42 -9.67
CA PRO A 3 -16.09 -15.60 -8.27
C PRO A 3 -15.07 -14.96 -7.35
N THR A 4 -15.54 -14.20 -6.36
CA THR A 4 -14.69 -13.49 -5.40
C THR A 4 -15.19 -13.73 -3.98
N GLU A 5 -14.29 -13.99 -3.04
CA GLU A 5 -14.64 -14.16 -1.63
C GLU A 5 -13.91 -13.13 -0.77
N TYR A 6 -14.65 -12.38 0.04
CA TYR A 6 -14.08 -11.51 1.07
C TYR A 6 -14.08 -12.23 2.41
N ARG A 7 -12.88 -12.40 3.00
CA ARG A 7 -12.70 -12.98 4.32
C ARG A 7 -12.35 -11.88 5.31
N TYR A 8 -13.30 -11.55 6.18
CA TYR A 8 -13.15 -10.52 7.19
C TYR A 8 -12.42 -11.04 8.43
N LEU A 9 -11.90 -10.12 9.24
CA LEU A 9 -11.30 -10.44 10.55
C LEU A 9 -12.27 -11.12 11.52
N SER A 10 -13.57 -10.87 11.35
CA SER A 10 -14.67 -11.52 12.08
C SER A 10 -14.83 -13.01 11.70
N LYS A 11 -14.00 -13.54 10.78
CA LYS A 11 -14.14 -14.86 10.13
C LYS A 11 -15.39 -15.01 9.26
N GLN A 12 -16.14 -13.93 9.06
CA GLN A 12 -17.23 -13.90 8.11
C GLN A 12 -16.67 -13.95 6.69
N VAL A 13 -17.25 -14.82 5.86
CA VAL A 13 -16.95 -14.91 4.43
C VAL A 13 -18.12 -14.33 3.66
N LEU A 14 -17.87 -13.30 2.86
CA LEU A 14 -18.86 -12.70 1.97
C LEU A 14 -18.57 -13.15 0.53
N PRO A 15 -19.40 -14.04 -0.06
CA PRO A 15 -19.28 -14.41 -1.46
C PRO A 15 -19.78 -13.26 -2.34
N THR A 16 -18.99 -12.89 -3.34
CA THR A 16 -19.29 -11.85 -4.32
C THR A 16 -18.84 -12.30 -5.72
N ASN A 17 -19.20 -11.53 -6.74
CA ASN A 17 -18.80 -11.81 -8.11
C ASN A 17 -18.34 -10.52 -8.77
N GLN A 18 -17.20 -10.57 -9.43
CA GLN A 18 -16.69 -9.49 -10.28
C GLN A 18 -17.02 -9.80 -11.74
N PHE A 19 -17.28 -8.78 -12.54
CA PHE A 19 -17.54 -8.96 -13.97
C PHE A 19 -16.95 -7.80 -14.77
N SER A 20 -16.65 -8.10 -16.03
CA SER A 20 -16.25 -7.13 -17.04
C SER A 20 -17.16 -7.35 -18.25
N VAL A 21 -17.59 -6.26 -18.89
CA VAL A 21 -18.56 -6.29 -19.99
C VAL A 21 -17.92 -5.74 -21.25
N THR A 22 -18.18 -6.41 -22.37
CA THR A 22 -17.92 -5.88 -23.70
C THR A 22 -19.24 -5.80 -24.42
N GLU A 23 -19.59 -4.60 -24.88
CA GLU A 23 -20.86 -4.35 -25.55
C GLU A 23 -20.68 -4.42 -27.07
N TYR A 24 -21.66 -5.04 -27.74
CA TYR A 24 -21.69 -5.12 -29.19
C TYR A 24 -23.06 -4.66 -29.70
N PHE A 25 -23.07 -3.69 -30.60
CA PHE A 25 -24.28 -3.13 -31.18
C PHE A 25 -24.30 -3.32 -32.69
N VAL A 26 -25.37 -3.94 -33.19
CA VAL A 26 -25.62 -4.09 -34.63
C VAL A 26 -26.79 -3.18 -35.02
N PRO A 27 -26.55 -2.13 -35.82
CA PRO A 27 -27.63 -1.26 -36.27
C PRO A 27 -28.52 -1.99 -37.28
N LYS A 28 -29.85 -1.86 -37.12
CA LYS A 28 -30.82 -2.40 -38.07
C LYS A 28 -30.78 -1.59 -39.38
N ARG A 29 -30.47 -2.24 -40.50
CA ARG A 29 -30.51 -1.61 -41.84
C ARG A 29 -31.88 -1.87 -42.49
N ALA A 30 -32.37 -0.93 -43.30
CA ALA A 30 -33.68 -1.01 -43.95
C ALA A 30 -33.83 -2.23 -44.90
N THR A 31 -32.72 -2.76 -45.41
CA THR A 31 -32.66 -3.97 -46.26
C THR A 31 -32.80 -5.27 -45.47
N ASP A 32 -32.64 -5.23 -44.15
CA ASP A 32 -32.65 -6.40 -43.27
C ASP A 32 -34.07 -6.61 -42.70
N ARG A 33 -34.98 -7.02 -43.59
CA ARG A 33 -36.41 -7.20 -43.27
C ARG A 33 -36.70 -8.39 -42.33
N SER A 34 -35.74 -9.30 -42.14
CA SER A 34 -35.95 -10.54 -41.38
C SER A 34 -35.31 -10.55 -39.99
N ALA A 35 -34.50 -9.55 -39.63
CA ALA A 35 -33.88 -9.47 -38.31
C ALA A 35 -34.79 -8.72 -37.31
N TRP A 36 -35.27 -9.46 -36.31
CA TRP A 36 -35.99 -8.90 -35.17
C TRP A 36 -34.97 -8.33 -34.17
N PRO A 37 -35.21 -7.14 -33.60
CA PRO A 37 -34.32 -6.60 -32.59
C PRO A 37 -34.31 -7.52 -31.37
N ALA A 38 -33.12 -7.81 -30.86
CA ALA A 38 -32.91 -8.66 -29.70
C ALA A 38 -31.76 -8.11 -28.85
N VAL A 39 -31.83 -8.35 -27.54
CA VAL A 39 -30.76 -8.07 -26.59
C VAL A 39 -30.32 -9.40 -26.00
N TYR A 40 -29.03 -9.70 -26.11
CA TYR A 40 -28.45 -10.93 -25.59
C TYR A 40 -27.50 -10.62 -24.45
N PHE A 41 -27.67 -11.30 -23.32
CA PHE A 41 -26.76 -11.24 -22.18
C PHE A 41 -25.92 -12.51 -22.14
N LEU A 42 -24.75 -12.46 -22.76
CA LEU A 42 -23.80 -13.58 -22.76
C LEU A 42 -22.86 -13.42 -21.56
N TYR A 43 -22.71 -14.47 -20.78
CA TYR A 43 -21.77 -14.51 -19.67
C TYR A 43 -20.98 -15.81 -19.68
N ASP A 44 -19.69 -15.69 -19.39
CA ASP A 44 -18.80 -16.84 -19.19
C ASP A 44 -18.22 -16.81 -17.77
N LEU A 45 -18.06 -17.97 -17.15
CA LEU A 45 -17.54 -18.12 -15.80
C LEU A 45 -16.02 -18.36 -15.86
N SER A 46 -15.25 -17.51 -15.18
CA SER A 46 -13.82 -17.73 -15.07
C SER A 46 -13.55 -18.94 -14.15
N PRO A 47 -12.63 -19.85 -14.52
CA PRO A 47 -12.22 -20.95 -13.66
C PRO A 47 -11.33 -20.52 -12.48
N ILE A 48 -11.06 -19.23 -12.33
CA ILE A 48 -10.24 -18.67 -11.26
C ILE A 48 -11.14 -18.02 -10.21
N THR A 49 -10.87 -18.29 -8.94
CA THR A 49 -11.54 -17.64 -7.81
C THR A 49 -10.58 -16.71 -7.09
N VAL A 50 -11.00 -15.48 -6.82
CA VAL A 50 -10.18 -14.47 -6.12
C VAL A 50 -10.57 -14.45 -4.64
N THR A 51 -9.62 -14.68 -3.74
CA THR A 51 -9.85 -14.58 -2.28
C THR A 51 -9.17 -13.35 -1.71
N ILE A 52 -9.95 -12.40 -1.20
CA ILE A 52 -9.46 -11.19 -0.54
C ILE A 52 -9.53 -11.43 0.97
N LYS A 53 -8.38 -11.40 1.64
CA LYS A 53 -8.28 -11.59 3.09
C LYS A 53 -7.99 -10.26 3.76
N GLU A 54 -8.80 -9.92 4.75
CA GLU A 54 -8.51 -8.83 5.66
C GLU A 54 -7.58 -9.34 6.76
N GLU A 55 -6.35 -8.81 6.84
CA GLU A 55 -5.37 -9.19 7.84
C GLU A 55 -5.06 -8.02 8.78
N ARG A 56 -4.97 -8.30 10.09
CA ARG A 56 -4.46 -7.32 11.06
C ARG A 56 -2.95 -7.24 10.93
N ARG A 57 -2.41 -6.02 10.93
CA ARG A 57 -0.95 -5.83 11.07
C ARG A 57 -0.48 -6.42 12.41
N ASN A 58 0.60 -7.19 12.35
CA ASN A 58 1.17 -7.85 13.53
C ASN A 58 1.65 -6.82 14.57
N PHE A 59 1.30 -7.04 15.83
CA PHE A 59 1.76 -6.23 16.97
C PHE A 59 3.31 -6.23 17.10
N LEU A 60 3.96 -7.31 16.67
CA LEU A 60 5.43 -7.39 16.60
C LEU A 60 6.03 -6.32 15.69
N HIS A 61 5.36 -5.99 14.57
CA HIS A 61 5.82 -4.92 13.67
C HIS A 61 5.72 -3.54 14.34
N PHE A 62 4.79 -3.36 15.27
CA PHE A 62 4.72 -2.15 16.08
C PHE A 62 5.87 -2.11 17.10
N LEU A 63 6.15 -3.22 17.80
CA LEU A 63 7.28 -3.29 18.75
C LEU A 63 8.63 -3.03 18.09
N THR A 64 8.88 -3.61 16.91
CA THR A 64 10.14 -3.40 16.19
C THR A 64 10.31 -1.93 15.80
N ARG A 65 9.24 -1.27 15.34
CA ARG A 65 9.25 0.18 15.06
C ARG A 65 9.49 1.00 16.31
N LEU A 66 8.85 0.66 17.43
CA LEU A 66 9.03 1.35 18.70
C LEU A 66 10.48 1.25 19.18
N CYS A 67 11.05 0.05 19.17
CA CYS A 67 12.44 -0.18 19.55
C CYS A 67 13.40 0.59 18.64
N ALA A 68 13.15 0.63 17.33
CA ALA A 68 13.97 1.37 16.38
C ALA A 68 14.00 2.87 16.67
N VAL A 69 12.84 3.46 17.01
CA VAL A 69 12.75 4.88 17.38
C VAL A 69 13.45 5.13 18.71
N LEU A 70 13.16 4.33 19.75
CA LEU A 70 13.77 4.53 21.07
C LEU A 70 15.29 4.35 21.04
N GLY A 71 15.78 3.26 20.46
CA GLY A 71 17.22 3.02 20.30
C GLY A 71 17.91 4.07 19.44
N GLY A 72 17.26 4.50 18.36
CA GLY A 72 17.75 5.58 17.49
C GLY A 72 17.86 6.92 18.22
N THR A 73 16.84 7.30 18.99
CA THR A 73 16.87 8.55 19.77
C THR A 73 17.95 8.53 20.85
N PHE A 74 18.10 7.43 21.58
CA PHE A 74 19.14 7.28 22.60
C PHE A 74 20.56 7.33 22.01
N ALA A 75 20.76 6.69 20.86
CA ALA A 75 22.03 6.76 20.15
C ALA A 75 22.30 8.19 19.62
N MET A 76 21.28 8.85 19.06
CA MET A 76 21.42 10.19 18.52
C MET A 76 21.77 11.22 19.59
N THR A 77 21.15 11.18 20.78
CA THR A 77 21.45 12.14 21.85
C THR A 77 22.90 12.01 22.33
N GLY A 78 23.37 10.79 22.57
CA GLY A 78 24.76 10.55 22.99
C GLY A 78 25.79 10.91 21.91
N MET A 79 25.44 10.72 20.64
CA MET A 79 26.30 11.11 19.53
C MET A 79 26.36 12.64 19.37
N LEU A 80 25.22 13.31 19.45
CA LEU A 80 25.10 14.77 19.37
C LEU A 80 25.88 15.47 20.48
N ASP A 81 25.79 14.98 21.73
CA ASP A 81 26.50 15.57 22.85
C ASP A 81 28.03 15.52 22.66
N ARG A 82 28.55 14.36 22.26
CA ARG A 82 29.99 14.21 21.94
C ARG A 82 30.43 15.08 20.78
N TRP A 83 29.60 15.20 19.75
CA TRP A 83 29.91 16.05 18.59
C TRP A 83 29.92 17.53 18.99
N MET A 84 28.94 17.96 19.77
CA MET A 84 28.83 19.32 20.29
C MET A 84 30.04 19.67 21.16
N TYR A 85 30.42 18.81 22.10
CA TYR A 85 31.60 19.03 22.95
C TYR A 85 32.89 19.19 22.11
N ARG A 86 33.10 18.30 21.13
CA ARG A 86 34.27 18.37 20.23
C ARG A 86 34.27 19.62 19.35
N LEU A 87 33.11 20.07 18.88
CA LEU A 87 32.97 21.31 18.11
C LEU A 87 33.31 22.52 18.97
N ILE A 88 32.78 22.60 20.19
CA ILE A 88 33.07 23.69 21.14
C ILE A 88 34.56 23.71 21.47
N GLU A 89 35.18 22.57 21.77
CA GLU A 89 36.63 22.51 22.04
C GLU A 89 37.43 22.96 20.80
N SER A 90 37.10 22.49 19.60
CA SER A 90 37.83 22.82 18.38
C SER A 90 37.74 24.31 18.03
N VAL A 91 36.57 24.93 18.20
CA VAL A 91 36.35 26.37 17.98
C VAL A 91 37.11 27.19 19.03
N THR A 92 37.07 26.76 20.30
CA THR A 92 37.74 27.46 21.40
C THR A 92 39.27 27.39 21.25
N LYS A 93 39.82 26.20 20.92
CA LYS A 93 41.25 25.95 20.71
C LYS A 93 41.79 26.70 19.48
N SER A 94 40.98 26.82 18.42
CA SER A 94 41.30 27.64 17.25
C SER A 94 41.43 29.12 17.62
N LYS A 95 40.57 29.63 18.52
CA LYS A 95 40.60 31.02 19.00
C LYS A 95 41.83 31.30 19.87
N THR A 96 42.23 30.38 20.75
CA THR A 96 43.45 30.52 21.56
C THR A 96 44.72 30.53 20.71
N ARG A 97 44.75 29.80 19.59
CA ARG A 97 45.93 29.74 18.71
C ARG A 97 46.09 30.99 17.82
N SER A 98 45.04 31.80 17.62
CA SER A 98 45.14 33.08 16.88
C SER A 98 45.47 34.28 17.77
N VAL A 99 45.29 34.18 19.08
CA VAL A 99 45.58 35.28 20.04
C VAL A 99 47.03 35.26 20.53
N LEU A 100 47.73 34.14 20.35
CA LEU A 100 49.13 33.94 20.76
C LEU A 100 50.14 34.17 19.63
N ARG A 101 49.75 34.88 18.56
CA ARG A 101 50.59 35.19 17.40
C ARG A 101 50.55 36.68 17.09
#